data_AF-A0A0N4W4C8-F1
#
_entry.id   AF-A0A0N4W4C8-F1
#
_cell.length_a   1.000
_cell.length_b   1.000
_cell.length_c   1.000
_cell.angle_alpha   90.00
_cell.angle_beta   90.00
_cell.angle_gamma   90.00
#
_symmetry.space_group_name_H-M   'P 1'
#
loop_
_entity.id
_entity.type
_entity.pdbx_description
1 polymer ?
#
loop_
_entity_poly.entity_id
_entity_poly.type
_entity_poly.pdbx_seq_one_letter_code
_entity_poly.pdbx_strand_id
1 'polypeptide(L)'
;MVFPTKFVPRIGANRKGHTKKDDNKNVLRGQYKVSRPVPPFRGDEVIVARHSETIAEVFPDWIQRAKLDEASYHPFDLNMPVRVPRRKNLKDAYQSDPPISEVGRIMAQIFARELVTRNAVPKSIYTPPTLACVQTAADIRSFIGSECDGIYVEPALAYDQGASEKWMSLKEFNQLKYNVNEDYTSEQKSRSLFKSDGMKKMLSKLAEKKKGIVLVILEAQGLKALADLEGNRGDDIKELSPSMFPPMSSMIFSPTSEKGSVSVDYASFRILLRLKRSEQ
;
A
#
# COMPACT_ATOMS: atom_id res chain seq x y z
N MET A 1 17.99 18.25 17.11
CA MET A 1 17.28 17.80 18.33
C MET A 1 17.07 16.31 18.16
N VAL A 2 17.82 15.51 18.93
CA VAL A 2 17.92 14.04 18.79
C VAL A 2 16.86 13.41 19.68
N PHE A 3 15.92 12.66 19.10
CA PHE A 3 14.98 11.85 19.87
C PHE A 3 15.62 10.50 20.23
N PRO A 4 15.61 10.06 21.50
CA PRO A 4 16.20 8.80 21.89
C PRO A 4 15.24 7.62 21.65
N THR A 5 15.82 6.58 21.03
CA THR A 5 15.70 5.14 21.29
C THR A 5 14.32 4.46 21.35
N LYS A 6 14.10 3.60 20.35
CA LYS A 6 13.56 2.22 20.42
C LYS A 6 12.41 1.98 21.41
N PHE A 7 11.18 2.09 20.91
CA PHE A 7 10.06 1.36 21.49
C PHE A 7 10.11 -0.08 20.98
N VAL A 8 10.78 -0.97 21.71
CA VAL A 8 10.68 -2.42 21.50
C VAL A 8 9.54 -2.92 22.38
N PRO A 9 8.40 -3.39 21.85
CA PRO A 9 7.45 -4.11 22.67
C PRO A 9 8.11 -5.42 23.11
N ARG A 10 8.37 -5.57 24.42
CA ARG A 10 8.68 -6.87 25.02
C ARG A 10 7.47 -7.77 24.87
N ILE A 11 7.46 -8.64 23.85
CA ILE A 11 6.50 -9.73 23.74
C ILE A 11 7.07 -10.90 24.54
N GLY A 12 6.60 -11.06 25.78
CA GLY A 12 7.00 -12.18 26.64
C GLY A 12 6.74 -11.95 28.12
N ALA A 13 5.47 -11.91 28.52
CA ALA A 13 5.05 -12.38 29.84
C ALA A 13 3.54 -12.60 29.84
N ASN A 14 3.16 -13.87 30.00
CA ASN A 14 1.80 -14.35 30.20
C ASN A 14 1.22 -13.74 31.51
N ARG A 15 0.71 -12.51 31.46
CA ARG A 15 -0.10 -11.95 32.55
C ARG A 15 -1.56 -12.26 32.26
N LYS A 16 -2.11 -13.21 33.03
CA LYS A 16 -3.56 -13.36 33.24
C LYS A 16 -4.09 -12.08 33.90
N GLY A 17 -4.27 -11.03 33.10
CA GLY A 17 -5.01 -9.84 33.50
C GLY A 17 -6.50 -10.15 33.42
N HIS A 18 -7.15 -10.29 34.56
CA HIS A 18 -8.60 -10.12 34.65
C HIS A 18 -8.94 -8.72 34.14
N THR A 19 -9.38 -8.60 32.89
CA THR A 19 -10.00 -7.38 32.39
C THR A 19 -11.38 -7.29 33.03
N LYS A 20 -11.52 -6.45 34.07
CA LYS A 20 -12.86 -6.02 34.53
C LYS A 20 -13.58 -5.45 33.30
N LYS A 21 -14.73 -6.05 32.96
CA LYS A 21 -15.63 -5.51 31.94
C LYS A 21 -16.11 -4.14 32.42
N ASP A 22 -15.64 -3.12 31.74
CA ASP A 22 -16.03 -1.73 31.98
C ASP A 22 -17.37 -1.49 31.27
N ASP A 23 -18.45 -1.96 31.90
CA ASP A 23 -19.85 -2.03 31.41
C ASP A 23 -20.56 -0.65 31.49
N ASN A 24 -19.89 0.41 31.01
CA ASN A 24 -20.54 1.71 30.87
C ASN A 24 -21.61 1.64 29.77
N LYS A 25 -22.88 1.58 30.16
CA LYS A 25 -24.06 1.50 29.27
C LYS A 25 -24.23 2.70 28.34
N ASN A 26 -23.53 3.81 28.60
CA ASN A 26 -23.58 5.01 27.76
C ASN A 26 -22.56 5.01 26.61
N VAL A 27 -21.76 3.94 26.46
CA VAL A 27 -20.75 3.83 25.40
C VAL A 27 -21.07 2.63 24.50
N LEU A 28 -21.43 2.92 23.25
CA LEU A 28 -21.50 1.89 22.21
C LEU A 28 -20.07 1.50 21.84
N ARG A 29 -19.68 0.26 22.16
CA ARG A 29 -18.38 -0.29 21.77
C ARG A 29 -18.53 -1.04 20.45
N GLY A 30 -17.77 -0.63 19.44
CA GLY A 30 -17.65 -1.38 18.20
C GLY A 30 -17.08 -2.78 18.48
N GLN A 31 -17.80 -3.83 18.08
CA GLN A 31 -17.29 -5.19 18.09
C GLN A 31 -16.80 -5.57 16.69
N TYR A 32 -15.49 -5.75 16.55
CA TYR A 32 -14.90 -6.24 15.31
C TYR A 32 -15.14 -7.75 15.22
N LYS A 33 -15.97 -8.16 14.24
CA LYS A 33 -16.13 -9.58 13.89
C LYS A 33 -15.38 -9.84 12.60
N VAL A 34 -14.38 -10.72 12.68
CA VAL A 34 -13.72 -11.25 11.48
C VAL A 34 -14.76 -12.06 10.71
N SER A 35 -14.98 -11.75 9.44
CA SER A 35 -16.02 -12.39 8.62
C SER A 35 -15.73 -13.87 8.38
N ARG A 36 -14.45 -14.26 8.35
CA ARG A 36 -13.93 -15.63 8.23
C ARG A 36 -12.59 -15.72 8.98
N PRO A 37 -12.20 -16.88 9.55
CA PRO A 37 -10.84 -17.05 10.06
C PRO A 37 -9.86 -16.83 8.92
N VAL A 38 -8.99 -15.81 9.06
CA VAL A 38 -8.02 -15.50 8.00
C VAL A 38 -6.97 -16.62 7.98
N PRO A 39 -6.75 -17.30 6.85
CA PRO A 39 -5.72 -18.33 6.77
C PRO A 39 -4.36 -17.77 7.21
N PRO A 40 -3.55 -18.57 7.94
CA PRO A 40 -2.19 -18.17 8.27
C PRO A 40 -1.36 -18.06 6.98
N PHE A 41 -0.43 -17.10 6.95
CA PHE A 41 0.55 -17.01 5.88
C PHE A 41 1.52 -18.20 5.94
N ARG A 42 1.80 -18.78 4.77
CA ARG A 42 2.67 -19.95 4.55
C ARG A 42 4.09 -19.55 4.19
N GLY A 43 4.30 -18.29 3.80
CA GLY A 43 5.63 -17.74 3.53
C GLY A 43 5.96 -17.63 2.03
N ASP A 44 5.03 -17.95 1.14
CA ASP A 44 5.18 -17.87 -0.33
C ASP A 44 4.15 -16.92 -0.96
N GLU A 45 3.36 -16.21 -0.15
CA GLU A 45 2.30 -15.35 -0.65
C GLU A 45 2.79 -14.06 -1.32
N VAL A 46 2.03 -13.61 -2.32
CA VAL A 46 2.14 -12.26 -2.87
C VAL A 46 0.99 -11.42 -2.33
N ILE A 47 1.33 -10.39 -1.58
CA ILE A 47 0.40 -9.37 -1.10
C ILE A 47 0.45 -8.21 -2.08
N VAL A 48 -0.69 -7.83 -2.65
CA VAL A 48 -0.80 -6.67 -3.54
C VAL A 48 -1.64 -5.62 -2.85
N ALA A 49 -1.10 -4.40 -2.67
CA ALA A 49 -1.80 -3.31 -2.00
C ALA A 49 -1.83 -2.05 -2.86
N ARG A 50 -2.90 -1.27 -2.76
CA ARG A 50 -2.93 0.09 -3.29
C ARG A 50 -2.02 0.98 -2.44
N HIS A 51 -1.35 1.95 -3.05
CA HIS A 51 -0.64 3.01 -2.32
C HIS A 51 -1.58 3.74 -1.34
N SER A 52 -0.97 4.44 -0.39
CA SER A 52 -1.71 5.22 0.60
C SER A 52 -2.29 6.50 -0.01
N GLU A 53 -3.12 7.19 0.76
CA GLU A 53 -3.85 8.39 0.33
C GLU A 53 -2.89 9.45 -0.20
N THR A 54 -3.20 10.01 -1.37
CA THR A 54 -2.42 11.12 -1.95
C THR A 54 -2.99 12.46 -1.54
N ILE A 55 -2.15 13.49 -1.51
CA ILE A 55 -2.63 14.83 -1.16
C ILE A 55 -3.60 15.38 -2.23
N ALA A 56 -3.48 14.93 -3.48
CA ALA A 56 -4.40 15.30 -4.56
C ALA A 56 -5.79 14.65 -4.42
N GLU A 57 -5.87 13.47 -3.78
CA GLU A 57 -7.16 12.84 -3.47
C GLU A 57 -7.91 13.59 -2.37
N VAL A 58 -7.18 14.15 -1.39
CA VAL A 58 -7.76 14.92 -0.28
C VAL A 58 -8.10 16.34 -0.71
N PHE A 59 -7.17 17.00 -1.38
CA PHE A 59 -7.24 18.39 -1.79
C PHE A 59 -6.85 18.52 -3.27
N PRO A 60 -7.79 18.38 -4.21
CA PRO A 60 -7.48 18.44 -5.65
C PRO A 60 -6.77 19.72 -6.11
N ASP A 61 -6.96 20.83 -5.38
CA ASP A 61 -6.38 22.15 -5.61
C ASP A 61 -5.16 22.46 -4.74
N TRP A 62 -4.56 21.45 -4.10
CA TRP A 62 -3.49 21.61 -3.12
C TRP A 62 -2.28 22.41 -3.62
N ILE A 63 -1.92 22.28 -4.90
CA ILE A 63 -0.77 23.01 -5.50
C ILE A 63 -1.00 24.52 -5.40
N GLN A 64 -2.21 24.99 -5.71
CA GLN A 64 -2.56 26.41 -5.69
C GLN A 64 -2.65 26.90 -4.24
N ARG A 65 -3.35 26.17 -3.39
CA ARG A 65 -3.55 26.53 -1.98
C ARG A 65 -2.24 26.53 -1.18
N ALA A 66 -1.35 25.58 -1.47
CA ALA A 66 -0.04 25.52 -0.85
C ALA A 66 0.97 26.51 -1.44
N LYS A 67 0.55 27.29 -2.46
CA LYS A 67 1.41 28.23 -3.20
C LYS A 67 2.71 27.54 -3.64
N LEU A 68 2.61 26.31 -4.12
CA LEU A 68 3.77 25.48 -4.44
C LEU A 68 4.48 26.05 -5.67
N ASP A 69 5.72 26.50 -5.51
CA ASP A 69 6.60 26.92 -6.60
C ASP A 69 8.07 26.55 -6.30
N GLU A 70 9.03 27.04 -7.09
CA GLU A 70 10.45 26.72 -6.89
C GLU A 70 11.03 27.29 -5.59
N ALA A 71 10.46 28.38 -5.09
CA ALA A 71 10.95 29.11 -3.93
C ALA A 71 10.16 28.77 -2.66
N SER A 72 8.91 28.34 -2.78
CA SER A 72 7.98 28.31 -1.67
C SER A 72 7.01 27.12 -1.68
N TYR A 73 6.69 26.67 -0.47
CA TYR A 73 5.71 25.65 -0.19
C TYR A 73 5.11 25.94 1.19
N HIS A 74 3.79 26.17 1.24
CA HIS A 74 3.07 26.60 2.42
C HIS A 74 1.99 25.57 2.77
N PRO A 75 2.30 24.56 3.62
CA PRO A 75 1.27 23.63 4.07
C PRO A 75 0.17 24.40 4.82
N PHE A 76 -1.08 24.19 4.42
CA PHE A 76 -2.25 24.88 4.96
C PHE A 76 -3.13 23.99 5.85
N ASP A 77 -2.81 22.71 5.95
CA ASP A 77 -3.55 21.69 6.70
C ASP A 77 -2.55 20.70 7.32
N LEU A 78 -2.90 20.09 8.46
CA LEU A 78 -2.04 19.10 9.13
C LEU A 78 -1.80 17.84 8.31
N ASN A 79 -2.69 17.54 7.36
CA ASN A 79 -2.55 16.40 6.46
C ASN A 79 -1.62 16.68 5.27
N MET A 80 -1.14 17.92 5.11
CA MET A 80 -0.19 18.29 4.05
C MET A 80 1.20 17.71 4.34
N PRO A 81 1.92 17.19 3.33
CA PRO A 81 3.28 16.71 3.51
C PRO A 81 4.17 17.73 4.20
N VAL A 82 4.89 17.36 5.26
CA VAL A 82 5.78 18.32 5.95
C VAL A 82 6.91 18.78 5.01
N ARG A 83 7.30 17.93 4.07
CA ARG A 83 8.36 18.20 3.07
C ARG A 83 7.95 17.66 1.72
N VAL A 84 8.16 18.49 0.70
CA VAL A 84 7.99 18.13 -0.71
C VAL A 84 9.37 18.21 -1.39
N PRO A 85 9.87 17.11 -1.98
CA PRO A 85 11.14 17.13 -2.70
C PRO A 85 11.19 18.19 -3.82
N ARG A 86 12.38 18.69 -4.13
CA ARG A 86 12.55 19.51 -5.33
C ARG A 86 12.57 18.61 -6.56
N ARG A 87 11.79 18.97 -7.59
CA ARG A 87 11.71 18.28 -8.89
C ARG A 87 11.80 19.30 -10.02
N LYS A 88 12.28 18.86 -11.19
CA LYS A 88 12.19 19.65 -12.43
C LYS A 88 10.71 19.88 -12.78
N ASN A 89 10.37 21.08 -13.26
CA ASN A 89 8.99 21.47 -13.59
C ASN A 89 8.01 21.21 -12.42
N LEU A 90 8.42 21.65 -11.22
CA LEU A 90 7.88 21.25 -9.93
C LEU A 90 6.33 21.17 -9.86
N LYS A 91 5.61 22.22 -10.30
CA LYS A 91 4.14 22.23 -10.33
C LYS A 91 3.56 21.13 -11.22
N ASP A 92 4.04 21.03 -12.46
CA ASP A 92 3.55 20.08 -13.45
C ASP A 92 3.89 18.62 -13.07
N ALA A 93 5.09 18.40 -12.52
CA ALA A 93 5.50 17.11 -11.98
C ALA A 93 4.57 16.66 -10.84
N TYR A 94 4.27 17.56 -9.89
CA TYR A 94 3.40 17.25 -8.75
C TYR A 94 1.90 17.19 -9.09
N GLN A 95 1.47 17.83 -10.18
CA GLN A 95 0.11 17.71 -10.69
C GLN A 95 -0.14 16.30 -11.26
N SER A 96 0.85 15.73 -11.95
CA SER A 96 0.76 14.38 -12.54
C SER A 96 1.16 13.26 -11.58
N ASP A 97 2.02 13.53 -10.59
CA ASP A 97 2.59 12.51 -9.70
C ASP A 97 2.66 13.05 -8.24
N PRO A 98 1.48 13.17 -7.58
CA PRO A 98 1.37 13.78 -6.26
C PRO A 98 1.97 12.91 -5.15
N PRO A 99 2.46 13.51 -4.05
CA PRO A 99 2.93 12.77 -2.89
C PRO A 99 1.78 12.20 -2.05
N ILE A 100 2.08 11.24 -1.17
CA ILE A 100 1.16 10.81 -0.10
C ILE A 100 0.94 11.92 0.94
N SER A 101 -0.25 11.94 1.54
CA SER A 101 -0.59 12.83 2.67
C SER A 101 0.08 12.37 3.97
N GLU A 102 0.09 13.20 5.02
CA GLU A 102 0.65 12.80 6.33
C GLU A 102 -0.17 11.67 6.99
N VAL A 103 -1.50 11.70 6.86
CA VAL A 103 -2.36 10.57 7.22
C VAL A 103 -2.00 9.35 6.38
N GLY A 104 -1.73 9.53 5.09
CA GLY A 104 -1.28 8.47 4.19
C GLY A 104 -0.01 7.77 4.70
N ARG A 105 1.00 8.54 5.16
CA ARG A 105 2.23 7.99 5.78
C ARG A 105 1.93 7.15 7.01
N ILE A 106 1.08 7.66 7.91
CA ILE A 106 0.67 6.96 9.14
C ILE A 106 -0.06 5.65 8.79
N MET A 107 -0.96 5.69 7.81
CA MET A 107 -1.69 4.50 7.36
C MET A 107 -0.78 3.42 6.76
N ALA A 108 0.28 3.81 6.05
CA ALA A 108 1.30 2.88 5.55
C ALA A 108 2.04 2.18 6.70
N GLN A 109 2.38 2.91 7.77
CA GLN A 109 3.01 2.33 8.96
C GLN A 109 2.06 1.42 9.75
N ILE A 110 0.78 1.79 9.86
CA ILE A 110 -0.25 0.91 10.46
C ILE A 110 -0.36 -0.38 9.66
N PHE A 111 -0.40 -0.30 8.32
CA PHE A 111 -0.41 -1.48 7.46
C PHE A 111 0.81 -2.38 7.71
N ALA A 112 2.01 -1.80 7.80
CA ALA A 112 3.23 -2.54 8.13
C ALA A 112 3.16 -3.24 9.50
N ARG A 113 2.62 -2.56 10.52
CA ARG A 113 2.39 -3.16 11.85
C ARG A 113 1.47 -4.39 11.76
N GLU A 114 0.45 -4.33 10.93
CA GLU A 114 -0.48 -5.45 10.75
C GLU A 114 0.18 -6.61 10.01
N LEU A 115 1.05 -6.35 9.02
CA LEU A 115 1.87 -7.40 8.41
C LEU A 115 2.73 -8.12 9.46
N VAL A 116 3.42 -7.36 10.32
CA VAL A 116 4.24 -7.92 11.41
C VAL A 116 3.38 -8.72 12.38
N THR A 117 2.23 -8.18 12.81
CA THR A 117 1.33 -8.82 13.77
C THR A 117 0.77 -10.14 13.24
N ARG A 118 0.57 -10.23 11.92
CA ARG A 118 0.08 -11.45 11.24
C ARG A 118 1.19 -12.39 10.80
N ASN A 119 2.43 -12.15 11.21
CA ASN A 119 3.61 -12.92 10.79
C ASN A 119 3.74 -13.00 9.25
N ALA A 120 3.46 -11.87 8.59
CA ALA A 120 3.35 -11.70 7.15
C ALA A 120 4.43 -10.74 6.60
N VAL A 121 5.59 -10.71 7.23
CA VAL A 121 6.65 -9.74 6.92
C VAL A 121 7.19 -10.01 5.49
N PRO A 122 7.05 -9.05 4.56
CA PRO A 122 7.53 -9.23 3.20
C PRO A 122 9.05 -9.19 3.14
N LYS A 123 9.64 -10.13 2.38
CA LYS A 123 11.07 -10.17 2.10
C LYS A 123 11.50 -9.06 1.14
N SER A 124 10.61 -8.68 0.22
CA SER A 124 10.85 -7.66 -0.79
C SER A 124 9.58 -6.89 -1.12
N ILE A 125 9.72 -5.60 -1.43
CA ILE A 125 8.62 -4.75 -1.87
C ILE A 125 8.85 -4.34 -3.32
N TYR A 126 7.88 -4.58 -4.21
CA TYR A 126 7.88 -4.11 -5.59
C TYR A 126 6.88 -2.97 -5.75
N THR A 127 7.22 -1.98 -6.58
CA THR A 127 6.39 -0.78 -6.79
C THR A 127 6.60 -0.21 -8.18
N PRO A 128 5.61 0.44 -8.82
CA PRO A 128 5.87 1.32 -9.93
C PRO A 128 6.70 2.54 -9.49
N PRO A 129 7.27 3.30 -10.44
CA PRO A 129 8.06 4.50 -10.17
C PRO A 129 7.23 5.72 -9.70
N THR A 130 5.91 5.60 -9.57
CA THR A 130 5.07 6.71 -9.11
C THR A 130 5.36 7.06 -7.66
N LEU A 131 5.40 8.35 -7.35
CA LEU A 131 5.88 8.87 -6.08
C LEU A 131 5.08 8.32 -4.90
N ALA A 132 3.75 8.25 -5.03
CA ALA A 132 2.89 7.74 -3.97
C ALA A 132 3.17 6.27 -3.63
N CYS A 133 3.42 5.43 -4.64
CA CYS A 133 3.71 4.01 -4.43
C CYS A 133 5.09 3.83 -3.77
N VAL A 134 6.11 4.56 -4.23
CA VAL A 134 7.46 4.51 -3.65
C VAL A 134 7.47 5.04 -2.21
N GLN A 135 6.75 6.14 -1.92
CA GLN A 135 6.64 6.66 -0.56
C GLN A 135 5.93 5.69 0.38
N THR A 136 4.84 5.08 -0.08
CA THR A 136 4.12 4.05 0.68
C THR A 136 5.05 2.86 0.98
N ALA A 137 5.79 2.38 -0.02
CA ALA A 137 6.77 1.31 0.15
C ALA A 137 7.90 1.69 1.13
N ALA A 138 8.38 2.94 1.07
CA ALA A 138 9.41 3.46 1.95
C ALA A 138 8.96 3.52 3.41
N ASP A 139 7.74 3.98 3.69
CA ASP A 139 7.20 4.03 5.04
C ASP A 139 6.96 2.62 5.61
N ILE A 140 6.48 1.68 4.78
CA ILE A 140 6.31 0.27 5.17
C ILE A 140 7.68 -0.36 5.48
N ARG A 141 8.66 -0.21 4.59
CA ARG A 141 10.01 -0.76 4.80
C ARG A 141 10.69 -0.13 6.01
N SER A 142 10.52 1.18 6.22
CA SER A 142 11.07 1.89 7.38
C SER A 142 10.56 1.30 8.70
N PHE A 143 9.27 0.93 8.75
CA PHE A 143 8.69 0.26 9.91
C PHE A 143 9.22 -1.16 10.11
N ILE A 144 9.30 -1.95 9.04
CA ILE A 144 9.77 -3.36 9.08
C ILE A 144 11.27 -3.44 9.38
N GLY A 145 12.07 -2.49 8.89
CA GLY A 145 13.52 -2.50 9.04
C GLY A 145 14.21 -3.55 8.17
N SER A 146 15.28 -4.16 8.71
CA SER A 146 16.20 -5.03 7.97
C SER A 146 15.63 -6.40 7.59
N GLU A 147 14.45 -6.77 8.08
CA GLU A 147 13.77 -8.02 7.70
C GLU A 147 13.30 -7.97 6.22
N CYS A 148 13.06 -6.76 5.70
CA CYS A 148 12.79 -6.51 4.29
C CYS A 148 14.07 -6.08 3.55
N ASP A 149 14.46 -6.86 2.52
CA ASP A 149 15.69 -6.67 1.75
C ASP A 149 15.75 -5.28 1.09
N GLY A 150 14.63 -4.79 0.58
CA GLY A 150 14.64 -3.59 -0.24
C GLY A 150 13.34 -3.31 -0.98
N ILE A 151 13.32 -2.14 -1.60
CA ILE A 151 12.27 -1.69 -2.51
C ILE A 151 12.81 -1.79 -3.94
N TYR A 152 12.07 -2.47 -4.80
CA TYR A 152 12.41 -2.76 -6.18
C TYR A 152 11.42 -2.04 -7.09
N VAL A 153 11.91 -1.05 -7.85
CA VAL A 153 11.05 -0.25 -8.74
C VAL A 153 10.89 -1.00 -10.06
N GLU A 154 9.67 -1.44 -10.37
CA GLU A 154 9.30 -2.16 -11.58
C GLU A 154 8.39 -1.28 -12.45
N PRO A 155 8.93 -0.61 -13.49
CA PRO A 155 8.16 0.29 -14.35
C PRO A 155 6.97 -0.37 -15.06
N ALA A 156 7.03 -1.68 -15.30
CA ALA A 156 5.91 -2.42 -15.90
C ALA A 156 4.65 -2.38 -15.03
N LEU A 157 4.79 -2.19 -13.70
CA LEU A 157 3.66 -2.08 -12.76
C LEU A 157 2.91 -0.74 -12.83
N ALA A 158 3.39 0.24 -13.60
CA ALA A 158 2.69 1.52 -13.75
C ALA A 158 1.52 1.38 -14.72
N TYR A 159 0.31 1.74 -14.28
CA TYR A 159 -0.89 1.66 -15.10
C TYR A 159 -0.86 2.67 -16.26
N ASP A 160 -0.51 3.91 -15.95
CA ASP A 160 -0.28 4.96 -16.94
C ASP A 160 1.20 5.36 -16.95
N GLN A 161 1.81 5.29 -18.14
CA GLN A 161 3.20 5.71 -18.37
C GLN A 161 3.29 7.08 -19.06
N GLY A 162 2.17 7.77 -19.28
CA GLY A 162 2.12 9.09 -19.92
C GLY A 162 2.86 10.18 -19.13
N ALA A 163 2.97 10.02 -17.81
CA ALA A 163 3.74 10.91 -16.94
C ALA A 163 5.19 10.44 -16.69
N SER A 164 5.70 9.46 -17.45
CA SER A 164 7.00 8.83 -17.18
C SER A 164 8.18 9.79 -17.20
N GLU A 165 8.15 10.81 -18.05
CA GLU A 165 9.18 11.85 -18.12
C GLU A 165 9.25 12.73 -16.86
N LYS A 166 8.17 12.73 -16.06
CA LYS A 166 8.07 13.53 -14.83
C LYS A 166 8.48 12.75 -13.60
N TRP A 167 8.57 11.41 -13.66
CA TRP A 167 8.93 10.57 -12.53
C TRP A 167 10.35 10.84 -12.02
N MET A 168 10.56 10.60 -10.73
CA MET A 168 11.89 10.68 -10.13
C MET A 168 12.72 9.44 -10.51
N SER A 169 14.02 9.66 -10.69
CA SER A 169 14.99 8.59 -10.86
C SER A 169 15.28 7.86 -9.55
N LEU A 170 15.82 6.65 -9.64
CA LEU A 170 16.21 5.86 -8.46
C LEU A 170 17.25 6.60 -7.58
N LYS A 171 18.17 7.33 -8.23
CA LYS A 171 19.17 8.16 -7.54
C LYS A 171 18.52 9.26 -6.72
N GLU A 172 17.53 9.96 -7.29
CA GLU A 172 16.80 11.00 -6.55
C GLU A 172 16.01 10.40 -5.38
N PHE A 173 15.39 9.22 -5.54
CA PHE A 173 14.75 8.52 -4.42
C PHE A 173 15.73 8.14 -3.31
N ASN A 174 16.96 7.73 -3.64
CA ASN A 174 17.98 7.39 -2.64
C ASN A 174 18.64 8.61 -1.98
N GLN A 175 18.72 9.75 -2.69
CA GLN A 175 19.07 11.03 -2.06
C GLN A 175 18.05 11.41 -0.97
N LEU A 176 16.77 11.05 -1.16
CA LEU A 176 15.69 11.20 -0.19
C LEU A 176 15.63 10.08 0.88
N LYS A 177 16.56 9.12 0.86
CA LYS A 177 16.64 7.99 1.81
C LYS A 177 15.47 7.00 1.74
N TYR A 178 14.83 6.85 0.58
CA TYR A 178 13.80 5.83 0.40
C TYR A 178 14.35 4.40 0.28
N ASN A 179 15.66 4.22 0.10
CA ASN A 179 16.33 2.91 0.05
C ASN A 179 15.78 2.00 -1.06
N VAL A 180 15.65 2.57 -2.25
CA VAL A 180 15.34 1.82 -3.47
C VAL A 180 16.59 1.11 -3.98
N ASN A 181 16.42 -0.08 -4.52
CA ASN A 181 17.51 -0.87 -5.08
C ASN A 181 17.87 -0.36 -6.49
N GLU A 182 19.06 0.23 -6.64
CA GLU A 182 19.54 0.76 -7.93
C GLU A 182 20.03 -0.32 -8.89
N ASP A 183 20.44 -1.48 -8.37
CA ASP A 183 20.96 -2.61 -9.15
C ASP A 183 19.84 -3.49 -9.73
N TYR A 184 18.57 -3.19 -9.41
CA TYR A 184 17.43 -3.94 -9.87
C TYR A 184 17.23 -3.76 -11.38
N THR A 185 17.20 -4.88 -12.09
CA THR A 185 16.86 -4.92 -13.51
C THR A 185 15.40 -5.33 -13.68
N SER A 186 14.60 -4.47 -14.32
CA SER A 186 13.18 -4.68 -14.60
C SER A 186 12.92 -5.95 -15.44
N GLU A 187 11.81 -6.62 -15.14
CA GLU A 187 11.40 -7.91 -15.73
C GLU A 187 10.78 -7.80 -17.13
N GLN A 188 10.16 -6.66 -17.47
CA GLN A 188 9.43 -6.51 -18.72
C GLN A 188 9.66 -5.16 -19.39
N LYS A 189 10.02 -5.21 -20.67
CA LYS A 189 10.04 -4.05 -21.58
C LYS A 189 8.68 -3.76 -22.25
N SER A 190 7.62 -4.53 -21.97
CA SER A 190 6.38 -4.55 -22.77
C SER A 190 5.23 -3.73 -22.16
N ARG A 191 4.49 -3.03 -23.04
CA ARG A 191 3.46 -2.03 -22.72
C ARG A 191 2.08 -2.59 -22.32
N SER A 192 1.88 -3.90 -22.18
CA SER A 192 0.54 -4.49 -22.03
C SER A 192 0.32 -5.35 -20.77
N LEU A 193 0.87 -4.95 -19.62
CA LEU A 193 0.72 -5.71 -18.36
C LEU A 193 -0.75 -5.84 -17.89
N PHE A 194 -1.55 -4.78 -18.11
CA PHE A 194 -2.93 -4.65 -17.63
C PHE A 194 -3.99 -5.15 -18.63
N LYS A 195 -3.58 -5.74 -19.75
CA LYS A 195 -4.46 -6.44 -20.70
C LYS A 195 -4.08 -7.92 -20.65
N SER A 196 -5.01 -8.83 -20.32
CA SER A 196 -4.81 -10.29 -20.14
C SER A 196 -4.16 -10.76 -18.81
N ASP A 197 -3.81 -12.05 -18.70
CA ASP A 197 -3.11 -12.69 -17.56
C ASP A 197 -1.68 -12.17 -17.30
N GLY A 198 -1.26 -11.08 -17.95
CA GLY A 198 0.07 -10.50 -17.83
C GLY A 198 0.44 -10.14 -16.39
N MET A 199 -0.47 -9.50 -15.66
CA MET A 199 -0.26 -9.14 -14.25
C MET A 199 -0.06 -10.38 -13.36
N LYS A 200 -0.89 -11.42 -13.50
CA LYS A 200 -0.74 -12.66 -12.73
C LYS A 200 0.62 -13.32 -12.97
N LYS A 201 1.02 -13.43 -14.24
CA LYS A 201 2.33 -13.97 -14.62
C LYS A 201 3.48 -13.14 -14.05
N MET A 202 3.36 -11.82 -14.02
CA MET A 202 4.35 -10.94 -13.40
C MET A 202 4.44 -11.21 -11.89
N LEU A 203 3.32 -11.23 -11.17
CA LEU A 203 3.30 -11.51 -9.74
C LEU A 203 3.91 -12.88 -9.40
N SER A 204 3.61 -13.92 -10.19
CA SER A 204 4.23 -15.23 -10.04
C SER A 204 5.75 -15.19 -10.22
N LYS A 205 6.26 -14.49 -11.24
CA LYS A 205 7.70 -14.33 -11.45
C LYS A 205 8.39 -13.59 -10.30
N LEU A 206 7.76 -12.52 -9.81
CA LEU A 206 8.28 -11.75 -8.67
C LEU A 206 8.33 -12.61 -7.40
N ALA A 207 7.32 -13.48 -7.20
CA ALA A 207 7.30 -14.46 -6.11
C ALA A 207 8.42 -15.50 -6.24
N GLU A 208 8.61 -16.07 -7.44
CA GLU A 208 9.63 -17.10 -7.69
C GLU A 208 11.07 -16.63 -7.41
N LYS A 209 11.36 -15.34 -7.67
CA LYS A 209 12.69 -14.76 -7.42
C LYS A 209 13.06 -14.66 -5.94
N LYS A 210 12.08 -14.66 -5.04
CA LYS A 210 12.29 -14.34 -3.63
C LYS A 210 11.71 -15.46 -2.77
N LYS A 211 12.57 -16.13 -2.00
CA LYS A 211 12.12 -17.09 -0.99
C LYS A 211 11.51 -16.32 0.20
N GLY A 212 10.20 -16.06 0.14
CA GLY A 212 9.47 -15.34 1.16
C GLY A 212 8.22 -14.65 0.61
N ILE A 213 7.48 -14.01 1.51
CA ILE A 213 6.33 -13.17 1.15
C ILE A 213 6.82 -11.99 0.31
N VAL A 214 6.11 -11.67 -0.76
CA VAL A 214 6.37 -10.50 -1.61
C VAL A 214 5.24 -9.49 -1.43
N LEU A 215 5.58 -8.22 -1.22
CA LEU A 215 4.62 -7.13 -1.23
C LEU A 215 4.73 -6.36 -2.54
N VAL A 216 3.60 -6.04 -3.17
CA VAL A 216 3.52 -5.24 -4.39
C VAL A 216 2.62 -4.05 -4.11
N ILE A 217 3.13 -2.83 -4.26
CA ILE A 217 2.35 -1.59 -4.14
C ILE A 217 1.94 -1.13 -5.54
N LEU A 218 0.67 -0.82 -5.76
CA LEU A 218 0.11 -0.40 -7.05
C LEU A 218 -0.85 0.80 -6.91
N GLU A 219 -1.33 1.30 -8.05
CA GLU A 219 -2.49 2.19 -8.12
C GLU A 219 -3.81 1.40 -8.06
N ALA A 220 -4.92 2.11 -7.82
CA ALA A 220 -6.25 1.50 -7.73
C ALA A 220 -6.62 0.69 -8.98
N GLN A 221 -6.20 1.16 -10.15
CA GLN A 221 -6.43 0.53 -11.45
C GLN A 221 -5.74 -0.83 -11.55
N GLY A 222 -4.57 -0.99 -10.93
CA GLY A 222 -3.88 -2.28 -10.90
C GLY A 222 -4.60 -3.30 -10.03
N LEU A 223 -5.14 -2.88 -8.88
CA LEU A 223 -5.99 -3.74 -8.05
C LEU A 223 -7.31 -4.09 -8.76
N LYS A 224 -7.94 -3.12 -9.44
CA LYS A 224 -9.12 -3.38 -10.27
C LYS A 224 -8.83 -4.43 -11.34
N ALA A 225 -7.75 -4.26 -12.10
CA ALA A 225 -7.38 -5.20 -13.15
C ALA A 225 -7.19 -6.63 -12.60
N LEU A 226 -6.58 -6.76 -11.42
CA LEU A 226 -6.46 -8.03 -10.73
C LEU A 226 -7.81 -8.60 -10.26
N ALA A 227 -8.68 -7.76 -9.71
CA ALA A 227 -10.02 -8.15 -9.27
C ALA A 227 -10.87 -8.64 -10.43
N ASP A 228 -10.86 -7.92 -11.56
CA ASP A 228 -11.61 -8.26 -12.77
C ASP A 228 -11.17 -9.62 -13.34
N LEU A 229 -9.87 -9.92 -13.31
CA LEU A 229 -9.32 -11.23 -13.73
C LEU A 229 -9.75 -12.39 -12.83
N GLU A 230 -10.17 -12.14 -11.59
CA GLU A 230 -10.74 -13.14 -10.69
C GLU A 230 -12.27 -13.22 -10.79
N GLY A 231 -12.93 -12.06 -10.94
CA GLY A 231 -14.39 -11.94 -11.02
C GLY A 231 -15.02 -12.59 -12.25
N ASN A 232 -14.28 -12.76 -13.34
CA ASN A 232 -14.73 -13.51 -14.54
C ASN A 232 -14.95 -15.03 -14.30
N ARG A 233 -14.91 -15.51 -13.04
CA ARG A 233 -15.20 -16.90 -12.66
C ARG A 233 -16.60 -17.14 -12.06
N GLY A 234 -17.51 -16.15 -12.03
CA GLY A 234 -18.89 -16.38 -11.59
C GLY A 234 -19.83 -15.21 -11.88
N ASP A 235 -21.04 -15.56 -12.32
CA ASP A 235 -22.12 -14.63 -12.70
C ASP A 235 -22.45 -13.60 -11.59
N ASP A 236 -22.85 -12.38 -12.02
CA ASP A 236 -23.38 -11.26 -11.23
C ASP A 236 -22.42 -10.38 -10.39
N ILE A 237 -21.30 -9.93 -10.98
CA ILE A 237 -20.51 -8.81 -10.40
C ILE A 237 -20.60 -7.58 -11.32
N LYS A 238 -21.31 -6.54 -10.85
CA LYS A 238 -21.29 -5.18 -11.43
C LYS A 238 -19.84 -4.73 -11.65
N GLU A 239 -19.53 -4.13 -12.80
CA GLU A 239 -18.20 -3.59 -13.12
C GLU A 239 -17.56 -2.86 -11.92
N LEU A 240 -16.40 -3.33 -11.48
CA LEU A 240 -15.76 -2.82 -10.27
C LEU A 240 -15.10 -1.45 -10.55
N SER A 241 -15.69 -0.32 -10.14
CA SER A 241 -15.03 1.00 -10.28
C SER A 241 -13.74 1.13 -9.44
N PRO A 242 -12.71 1.86 -9.91
CA PRO A 242 -11.49 2.12 -9.13
C PRO A 242 -11.74 2.78 -7.76
N SER A 243 -12.83 3.55 -7.65
CA SER A 243 -13.29 4.18 -6.39
C SER A 243 -13.69 3.16 -5.31
N MET A 244 -13.85 1.88 -5.65
CA MET A 244 -14.10 0.81 -4.68
C MET A 244 -12.84 0.32 -3.95
N PHE A 245 -11.65 0.73 -4.39
CA PHE A 245 -10.37 0.42 -3.74
C PHE A 245 -9.85 1.63 -2.97
N PRO A 246 -10.28 1.85 -1.72
CA PRO A 246 -9.72 2.92 -0.89
C PRO A 246 -8.20 2.76 -0.69
N PRO A 247 -7.51 3.80 -0.21
CA PRO A 247 -6.07 3.71 0.03
C PRO A 247 -5.73 2.56 0.98
N MET A 248 -4.59 1.90 0.73
CA MET A 248 -4.18 0.69 1.46
C MET A 248 -5.13 -0.52 1.37
N SER A 249 -6.08 -0.55 0.42
CA SER A 249 -6.74 -1.81 0.06
C SER A 249 -5.73 -2.84 -0.41
N SER A 250 -5.88 -4.10 0.00
CA SER A 250 -4.98 -5.18 -0.42
C SER A 250 -5.70 -6.47 -0.84
N MET A 251 -5.00 -7.29 -1.62
CA MET A 251 -5.36 -8.66 -2.03
C MET A 251 -4.18 -9.59 -1.76
N ILE A 252 -4.44 -10.88 -1.55
CA ILE A 252 -3.42 -11.89 -1.27
C ILE A 252 -3.53 -13.01 -2.30
N PHE A 253 -2.40 -13.39 -2.88
CA PHE A 253 -2.27 -14.47 -3.85
C PHE A 253 -1.32 -15.55 -3.31
N SER A 254 -1.70 -16.82 -3.42
CA SER A 254 -0.87 -17.97 -3.06
C SER A 254 -0.47 -18.76 -4.31
N PRO A 255 0.82 -18.88 -4.66
CA PRO A 255 1.29 -19.56 -5.87
C PRO A 255 1.00 -21.07 -5.92
N THR A 256 0.88 -21.73 -4.77
CA THR A 256 0.87 -23.20 -4.64
C THR A 256 -0.52 -23.88 -4.74
N SER A 257 -1.59 -23.14 -5.02
CA SER A 257 -2.90 -23.74 -5.26
C SER A 257 -3.02 -24.13 -6.74
N GLU A 258 -3.06 -25.42 -7.07
CA GLU A 258 -3.38 -25.94 -8.43
C GLU A 258 -4.74 -25.43 -8.96
N LYS A 259 -5.54 -24.78 -8.09
CA LYS A 259 -6.78 -24.09 -8.45
C LYS A 259 -6.73 -22.56 -8.25
N GLY A 260 -5.54 -21.97 -8.10
CA GLY A 260 -5.33 -20.53 -7.94
C GLY A 260 -6.37 -19.91 -7.01
N SER A 261 -6.59 -20.54 -5.84
CA SER A 261 -7.60 -20.08 -4.90
C SER A 261 -7.17 -18.74 -4.34
N VAL A 262 -7.63 -17.66 -4.96
CA VAL A 262 -7.45 -16.31 -4.46
C VAL A 262 -8.44 -16.12 -3.32
N SER A 263 -7.93 -16.03 -2.09
CA SER A 263 -8.69 -15.35 -1.06
C SER A 263 -8.57 -13.86 -1.35
N VAL A 264 -9.54 -13.32 -2.10
CA VAL A 264 -9.76 -11.87 -2.13
C VAL A 264 -10.33 -11.50 -0.77
N ASP A 265 -9.45 -11.45 0.22
CA ASP A 265 -9.76 -10.75 1.44
C ASP A 265 -9.69 -9.29 1.05
N TYR A 266 -10.84 -8.64 0.90
CA TYR A 266 -10.91 -7.18 0.87
C TYR A 266 -10.52 -6.70 2.27
N ALA A 267 -9.23 -6.84 2.61
CA ALA A 267 -8.56 -5.97 3.53
C ALA A 267 -8.36 -4.64 2.80
N SER A 268 -9.46 -4.03 2.37
CA SER A 268 -9.55 -2.63 2.74
C SER A 268 -9.43 -2.67 4.25
N PHE A 269 -8.52 -1.89 4.83
CA PHE A 269 -8.76 -1.39 6.18
C PHE A 269 -10.02 -0.48 6.23
N ARG A 270 -11.04 -0.76 5.39
CA ARG A 270 -12.42 -0.53 5.74
C ARG A 270 -12.64 -1.34 6.99
N ILE A 271 -12.74 -0.62 8.09
CA ILE A 271 -13.76 -0.85 9.10
C ILE A 271 -15.08 -1.06 8.32
N LEU A 272 -15.34 -2.28 7.83
CA LEU A 272 -16.57 -2.64 7.15
C LEU A 272 -17.62 -2.84 8.26
N LEU A 273 -18.10 -1.69 8.72
CA LEU A 273 -19.27 -1.52 9.57
C LEU A 273 -20.45 -2.20 8.89
N ARG A 274 -20.73 -3.44 9.27
CA ARG A 274 -22.08 -3.99 9.08
C ARG A 274 -22.91 -3.50 10.26
N LEU A 275 -23.42 -2.27 10.18
CA LEU A 275 -24.56 -1.87 11.02
C LEU A 275 -25.71 -2.79 10.64
N LYS A 276 -26.01 -3.78 11.49
CA LYS A 276 -27.33 -4.39 11.46
C LYS A 276 -28.31 -3.27 11.78
N ARG A 277 -29.15 -2.88 10.81
CA ARG A 277 -30.46 -2.34 11.17
C ARG A 277 -31.12 -3.40 12.04
N SER A 278 -31.37 -3.07 13.30
CA SER A 278 -32.39 -3.77 14.06
C SER A 278 -33.70 -3.50 13.33
N GLU A 279 -34.27 -4.51 12.70
CA GLU A 279 -35.70 -4.51 12.47
C GLU A 279 -36.35 -4.52 13.85
N GLN A 280 -36.99 -3.40 14.19
CA GLN A 280 -38.11 -3.31 15.11
C GLN A 280 -39.21 -2.56 14.38
#